data_AF-A0A2V4A125-F1
#
_entry.id   AF-A0A2V4A125-F1
#
_cell.length_a   1.000
_cell.length_b   1.000
_cell.length_c   1.000
_cell.angle_alpha   90.00
_cell.angle_beta   90.00
_cell.angle_gamma   90.00
#
_symmetry.space_group_name_H-M   'P 1'
#
loop_
_entity.id
_entity.type
_entity.pdbx_description
1 polymer ?
#
loop_
_entity_poly.entity_id
_entity_poly.type
_entity_poly.pdbx_seq_one_letter_code
_entity_poly.pdbx_strand_id
1 'polypeptide(L)'
;MKKIFVMLTLVIVTTTIANAEKVRTYTMKMPSFVFEGVKTVFIKDIPVEDGELWNRGTGLEVQKLLRENIQNARIGEKAGHKLCTPWMSTQLYQLVNSESEADLVISGSIRSSLRKNEEVALKGKYQTETHKLPYFVKKYSKNKDAEASIDLQFTNKDGVAVKSYSKMNMTYHYSKEYLGAPKLTKDGKYEGEIRDYDITMKCIAPYLNTIIAEITPRLLSKTYDVKKVKKIKDKELKKTNKSANKLLRKGSYAEAADIFAEVAANASDSRSVATANKDAGILYMVTGNFEKAEEFLKKTNDSALLNDLNKRKELYNELKRIGIL
;
A
#
# COMPACT_ATOMS: atom_id res chain seq x y z
N MET A 1 -6.07 25.33 66.92
CA MET A 1 -6.33 24.37 65.82
C MET A 1 -5.35 24.64 64.68
N LYS A 2 -4.25 23.88 64.64
CA LYS A 2 -3.20 24.00 63.61
C LYS A 2 -3.63 23.21 62.38
N LYS A 3 -3.81 23.90 61.24
CA LYS A 3 -4.14 23.27 59.96
C LYS A 3 -2.89 22.54 59.44
N ILE A 4 -3.00 21.22 59.34
CA ILE A 4 -2.02 20.33 58.72
C ILE A 4 -2.09 20.59 57.21
N PHE A 5 -1.05 21.23 56.67
CA PHE A 5 -0.84 21.35 55.24
C PHE A 5 -0.22 20.03 54.77
N VAL A 6 -1.06 19.07 54.36
CA VAL A 6 -0.60 17.85 53.70
C VAL A 6 -0.08 18.26 52.32
N MET A 7 1.24 18.43 52.24
CA MET A 7 1.95 18.62 50.99
C MET A 7 1.88 17.29 50.23
N LEU A 8 0.83 17.17 49.40
CA LEU A 8 0.64 16.10 48.42
C LEU A 8 1.89 16.12 47.52
N THR A 9 2.86 15.27 47.84
CA THR A 9 4.03 15.06 47.02
C THR A 9 3.52 14.31 45.80
N LEU A 10 3.13 15.07 44.79
CA LEU A 10 2.85 14.58 43.45
C LEU A 10 4.16 13.94 42.97
N VAL A 11 4.32 12.65 43.25
CA VAL A 11 5.32 11.81 42.61
C VAL A 11 4.91 11.79 41.14
N ILE A 12 5.41 12.78 40.41
CA ILE A 12 5.47 12.74 38.96
C ILE A 12 6.42 11.57 38.67
N VAL A 13 5.86 10.37 38.60
CA VAL A 13 6.43 9.30 37.79
C VAL A 13 6.29 9.79 36.35
N THR A 14 7.16 10.72 35.98
CA THR A 14 7.54 10.87 34.58
C THR A 14 8.21 9.54 34.28
N THR A 15 7.41 8.59 33.79
CA THR A 15 7.92 7.57 32.92
C THR A 15 8.71 8.35 31.87
N THR A 16 10.03 8.35 32.02
CA THR A 16 10.93 8.82 30.99
C THR A 16 10.76 7.82 29.88
N ILE A 17 9.72 8.04 29.07
CA ILE A 17 9.55 7.37 27.78
C ILE A 17 10.89 7.60 27.12
N ALA A 18 11.68 6.53 27.03
CA ALA A 18 12.99 6.59 26.46
C ALA A 18 12.79 7.14 25.04
N ASN A 19 13.30 8.35 24.76
CA ASN A 19 13.20 8.97 23.45
C ASN A 19 14.02 8.13 22.46
N ALA A 20 13.42 7.04 21.97
CA ALA A 20 13.89 6.30 20.82
C ALA A 20 13.59 7.14 19.58
N GLU A 21 14.58 7.28 18.71
CA GLU A 21 14.39 7.91 17.41
C GLU A 21 13.77 6.87 16.47
N LYS A 22 12.66 7.20 15.85
CA LYS A 22 11.93 6.27 14.98
C LYS A 22 12.52 6.31 13.57
N VAL A 23 13.22 5.24 13.21
CA VAL A 23 13.69 5.05 11.83
C VAL A 23 12.58 4.38 11.04
N ARG A 24 11.94 5.15 10.16
CA ARG A 24 10.94 4.64 9.22
C ARG A 24 11.65 4.22 7.94
N THR A 25 11.40 3.00 7.51
CA THR A 25 11.90 2.44 6.26
C THR A 25 10.79 1.69 5.56
N TYR A 26 11.10 1.14 4.40
CA TYR A 26 10.23 0.22 3.68
C TYR A 26 10.85 -1.17 3.64
N THR A 27 9.99 -2.15 3.40
CA THR A 27 10.35 -3.44 2.85
C THR A 27 9.41 -3.70 1.69
N MET A 28 9.90 -4.37 0.65
CA MET A 28 9.02 -4.86 -0.40
C MET A 28 8.47 -6.22 0.02
N LYS A 29 7.19 -6.46 -0.26
CA LYS A 29 6.58 -7.77 -0.26
C LYS A 29 6.41 -8.17 -1.72
N MET A 30 7.07 -9.25 -2.11
CA MET A 30 6.91 -9.83 -3.44
C MET A 30 5.45 -10.18 -3.69
N PRO A 31 4.98 -10.05 -4.94
CA PRO A 31 3.70 -10.63 -5.35
C PRO A 31 3.71 -12.13 -5.09
N SER A 32 2.53 -12.73 -4.88
CA SER A 32 2.42 -14.18 -4.71
C SER A 32 2.68 -14.95 -6.00
N PHE A 33 2.68 -14.26 -7.15
CA PHE A 33 3.04 -14.81 -8.44
C PHE A 33 3.97 -13.87 -9.20
N VAL A 34 5.08 -14.41 -9.71
CA VAL A 34 6.05 -13.70 -10.56
C VAL A 34 6.16 -14.47 -11.87
N PHE A 35 6.09 -13.75 -12.99
CA PHE A 35 6.30 -14.36 -14.30
C PHE A 35 7.81 -14.51 -14.55
N GLU A 36 8.33 -15.73 -14.48
CA GLU A 36 9.76 -15.99 -14.69
C GLU A 36 10.20 -15.59 -16.10
N GLY A 37 11.32 -14.86 -16.19
CA GLY A 37 11.88 -14.40 -17.46
C GLY A 37 11.13 -13.25 -18.14
N VAL A 38 10.03 -12.75 -17.56
CA VAL A 38 9.26 -11.63 -18.10
C VAL A 38 9.83 -10.32 -17.59
N LYS A 39 10.22 -9.44 -18.51
CA LYS A 39 10.66 -8.06 -18.22
C LYS A 39 9.68 -7.03 -18.78
N THR A 40 9.09 -7.34 -19.92
CA THR A 40 8.21 -6.44 -20.66
C THR A 40 6.79 -6.99 -20.75
N VAL A 41 5.80 -6.13 -20.57
CA VAL A 41 4.38 -6.48 -20.57
C VAL A 41 3.62 -5.58 -21.52
N PHE A 42 2.82 -6.18 -22.39
CA PHE A 42 1.83 -5.50 -23.21
C PHE A 42 0.42 -5.86 -22.75
N ILE A 43 -0.48 -4.87 -22.73
CA ILE A 43 -1.89 -5.07 -22.38
C ILE A 43 -2.71 -4.79 -23.62
N LYS A 44 -3.33 -5.83 -24.17
CA LYS A 44 -4.24 -5.76 -25.31
C LYS A 44 -5.54 -5.06 -24.93
N ASP A 45 -6.29 -4.68 -25.97
CA ASP A 45 -7.66 -4.26 -25.79
C ASP A 45 -8.50 -5.37 -25.15
N ILE A 46 -9.25 -4.99 -24.11
CA ILE A 46 -10.17 -5.87 -23.38
C ILE A 46 -11.59 -5.51 -23.81
N PRO A 47 -12.14 -6.15 -24.87
CA PRO A 47 -13.48 -5.86 -25.35
C PRO A 47 -14.56 -6.24 -24.34
N VAL A 48 -15.68 -5.55 -24.46
CA VAL A 48 -16.93 -5.94 -23.82
C VAL A 48 -17.79 -6.62 -24.87
N GLU A 49 -18.15 -7.88 -24.62
CA GLU A 49 -18.84 -8.75 -25.59
C GLU A 49 -20.33 -8.42 -25.75
N ASP A 50 -20.97 -7.75 -24.78
CA ASP A 50 -22.39 -7.39 -24.85
C ASP A 50 -22.72 -6.37 -25.97
N GLY A 51 -21.70 -5.74 -26.57
CA GLY A 51 -21.85 -4.81 -27.69
C GLY A 51 -22.46 -3.46 -27.31
N GLU A 52 -22.81 -3.27 -26.04
CA GLU A 52 -23.54 -2.11 -25.57
C GLU A 52 -22.65 -0.86 -25.47
N LEU A 53 -23.08 0.23 -26.11
CA LEU A 53 -22.32 1.48 -26.15
C LEU A 53 -22.02 2.04 -24.76
N TRP A 54 -22.95 1.85 -23.82
CA TRP A 54 -22.80 2.35 -22.45
C TRP A 54 -21.66 1.66 -21.69
N ASN A 55 -21.28 0.44 -22.09
CA ASN A 55 -20.33 -0.40 -21.35
C ASN A 55 -18.91 -0.39 -21.94
N ARG A 56 -18.70 0.21 -23.13
CA ARG A 56 -17.37 0.31 -23.77
C ARG A 56 -16.30 0.94 -22.87
N GLY A 57 -16.69 1.82 -21.95
CA GLY A 57 -15.79 2.44 -20.98
C GLY A 57 -15.19 1.45 -19.97
N THR A 58 -15.88 0.34 -19.68
CA THR A 58 -15.43 -0.66 -18.70
C THR A 58 -14.13 -1.33 -19.14
N GLY A 59 -14.05 -1.80 -20.39
CA GLY A 59 -12.83 -2.41 -20.93
C GLY A 59 -11.62 -1.47 -20.86
N LEU A 60 -11.81 -0.19 -21.22
CA LEU A 60 -10.76 0.84 -21.12
C LEU A 60 -10.33 1.09 -19.67
N GLU A 61 -11.27 1.13 -18.73
CA GLU A 61 -10.95 1.34 -17.32
C GLU A 61 -10.23 0.12 -16.72
N VAL A 62 -10.56 -1.11 -17.13
CA VAL A 62 -9.81 -2.31 -16.75
C VAL A 62 -8.38 -2.25 -17.28
N GLN A 63 -8.20 -1.93 -18.56
CA GLN A 63 -6.87 -1.76 -19.15
C GLN A 63 -6.07 -0.70 -18.40
N LYS A 64 -6.67 0.48 -18.17
CA LYS A 64 -6.05 1.57 -17.43
C LYS A 64 -5.65 1.13 -16.03
N LEU A 65 -6.53 0.42 -15.31
CA LEU A 65 -6.22 -0.09 -13.97
C LEU A 65 -5.04 -1.07 -13.99
N LEU A 66 -5.00 -2.00 -14.94
CA LEU A 66 -3.87 -2.94 -15.08
C LEU A 66 -2.58 -2.20 -15.43
N ARG A 67 -2.62 -1.27 -16.39
CA ARG A 67 -1.47 -0.45 -16.78
C ARG A 67 -0.96 0.38 -15.61
N GLU A 68 -1.85 1.07 -14.91
CA GLU A 68 -1.51 1.89 -13.75
C GLU A 68 -0.92 1.05 -12.63
N ASN A 69 -1.33 -0.20 -12.41
CA ASN A 69 -0.75 -1.02 -11.33
C ASN A 69 0.58 -1.68 -11.73
N ILE A 70 0.79 -1.98 -13.01
CA ILE A 70 2.09 -2.44 -13.51
C ILE A 70 3.10 -1.28 -13.51
N GLN A 71 2.70 -0.08 -13.93
CA GLN A 71 3.53 1.13 -13.90
C GLN A 71 3.73 1.67 -12.47
N ASN A 72 2.64 1.87 -11.72
CA ASN A 72 2.66 2.35 -10.34
C ASN A 72 2.81 1.19 -9.34
N ALA A 73 3.84 0.37 -9.45
CA ALA A 73 4.23 -0.57 -8.38
C ALA A 73 4.75 0.15 -7.10
N ARG A 74 4.11 1.28 -6.75
CA ARG A 74 4.19 2.20 -5.60
C ARG A 74 5.59 2.36 -5.04
N ILE A 75 6.44 3.00 -5.83
CA ILE A 75 7.71 3.62 -5.47
C ILE A 75 7.53 4.39 -4.14
N GLY A 76 8.32 4.05 -3.13
CA GLY A 76 8.22 4.57 -1.75
C GLY A 76 8.45 6.08 -1.62
N GLU A 77 8.73 6.78 -2.73
CA GLU A 77 8.80 8.23 -2.80
C GLU A 77 7.46 8.93 -2.53
N LYS A 78 6.31 8.27 -2.78
CA LYS A 78 4.98 8.92 -2.65
C LYS A 78 4.61 9.39 -1.23
N ALA A 79 5.44 9.16 -0.22
CA ALA A 79 5.13 9.55 1.16
C ALA A 79 6.33 10.14 1.95
N GLY A 80 7.08 11.10 1.39
CA GLY A 80 7.99 11.97 2.18
C GLY A 80 9.05 11.24 3.03
N HIS A 81 9.34 9.98 2.71
CA HIS A 81 10.23 9.10 3.44
C HIS A 81 11.43 8.74 2.55
N LYS A 82 12.62 8.75 3.12
CA LYS A 82 13.86 8.48 2.37
C LYS A 82 13.95 6.98 2.05
N LEU A 83 14.01 6.63 0.77
CA LEU A 83 14.37 5.27 0.33
C LEU A 83 15.89 5.09 0.55
N CYS A 84 16.24 4.19 1.46
CA CYS A 84 17.65 3.94 1.80
C CYS A 84 18.27 2.80 0.97
N THR A 85 17.45 2.08 0.23
CA THR A 85 17.81 0.93 -0.61
C THR A 85 17.05 1.04 -1.93
N PRO A 86 17.68 1.59 -2.98
CA PRO A 86 17.00 1.88 -4.26
C PRO A 86 16.33 0.64 -4.88
N TRP A 87 16.91 -0.54 -4.67
CA TRP A 87 16.38 -1.78 -5.20
C TRP A 87 15.02 -2.19 -4.60
N MET A 88 14.62 -1.66 -3.45
CA MET A 88 13.30 -1.94 -2.86
C MET A 88 12.16 -1.27 -3.63
N SER A 89 12.45 -0.30 -4.48
CA SER A 89 11.49 0.34 -5.38
C SER A 89 11.60 -0.13 -6.83
N THR A 90 12.34 -1.22 -7.09
CA THR A 90 12.53 -1.70 -8.47
C THR A 90 11.21 -2.20 -9.03
N GLN A 91 10.88 -1.74 -10.22
CA GLN A 91 9.74 -2.19 -10.99
C GLN A 91 10.02 -3.61 -11.51
N LEU A 92 9.08 -4.54 -11.30
CA LEU A 92 9.23 -5.92 -11.80
C LEU A 92 9.02 -6.03 -13.31
N TYR A 93 8.09 -5.24 -13.86
CA TYR A 93 7.70 -5.33 -15.27
C TYR A 93 7.59 -3.94 -15.90
N GLN A 94 8.19 -3.77 -17.06
CA GLN A 94 8.09 -2.57 -17.88
C GLN A 94 6.92 -2.69 -18.86
N LEU A 95 6.09 -1.66 -18.97
CA LEU A 95 5.07 -1.63 -20.03
C LEU A 95 5.70 -1.27 -21.38
N VAL A 96 5.27 -1.97 -22.42
CA VAL A 96 5.61 -1.67 -23.83
C VAL A 96 4.36 -1.30 -24.62
N ASN A 97 4.56 -0.76 -25.82
CA ASN A 97 3.47 -0.22 -26.65
C ASN A 97 3.00 -1.19 -27.73
N SER A 98 3.73 -2.28 -27.98
CA SER A 98 3.38 -3.29 -28.97
C SER A 98 3.53 -4.70 -28.44
N GLU A 99 2.78 -5.63 -29.03
CA GLU A 99 2.84 -7.06 -28.69
C GLU A 99 4.20 -7.69 -29.03
N SER A 100 4.82 -7.27 -30.13
CA SER A 100 6.13 -7.77 -30.59
C SER A 100 7.29 -7.45 -29.65
N GLU A 101 7.14 -6.43 -28.81
CA GLU A 101 8.14 -6.01 -27.82
C GLU A 101 7.95 -6.69 -26.47
N ALA A 102 6.89 -7.49 -26.29
CA ALA A 102 6.48 -7.98 -24.98
C ALA A 102 6.91 -9.43 -24.73
N ASP A 103 7.47 -9.68 -23.55
CA ASP A 103 7.67 -11.03 -23.03
C ASP A 103 6.35 -11.66 -22.58
N LEU A 104 5.41 -10.83 -22.17
CA LEU A 104 4.09 -11.21 -21.67
C LEU A 104 3.00 -10.30 -22.22
N VAL A 105 1.92 -10.93 -22.68
CA VAL A 105 0.74 -10.26 -23.21
C VAL A 105 -0.44 -10.56 -22.29
N ILE A 106 -1.10 -9.50 -21.83
CA ILE A 106 -2.36 -9.59 -21.07
C ILE A 106 -3.50 -9.30 -22.03
N SER A 107 -4.44 -10.22 -22.15
CA SER A 107 -5.62 -10.11 -23.00
C SER A 107 -6.84 -10.62 -22.26
N GLY A 108 -8.04 -10.44 -22.81
CA GLY A 108 -9.25 -10.92 -22.17
C GLY A 108 -10.52 -10.34 -22.74
N SER A 109 -11.64 -10.61 -22.08
CA SER A 109 -12.94 -10.06 -22.40
C SER A 109 -13.80 -9.86 -21.16
N ILE A 110 -14.82 -9.01 -21.30
CA ILE A 110 -15.81 -8.72 -20.27
C ILE A 110 -17.19 -9.00 -20.84
N ARG A 111 -18.02 -9.70 -20.07
CA ARG A 111 -19.45 -9.86 -20.35
C ARG A 111 -20.22 -9.15 -19.27
N SER A 112 -21.25 -8.39 -19.61
CA SER A 112 -22.09 -7.78 -18.58
C SER A 112 -23.55 -7.67 -18.99
N SER A 113 -24.41 -7.46 -18.00
CA SER A 113 -25.79 -7.02 -18.20
C SER A 113 -26.14 -5.99 -17.13
N LEU A 114 -27.07 -5.09 -17.46
CA LEU A 114 -27.56 -4.06 -16.55
C LEU A 114 -29.09 -4.00 -16.62
N ARG A 115 -29.75 -4.25 -15.50
CA ARG A 115 -31.19 -4.06 -15.34
C ARG A 115 -31.43 -2.76 -14.60
N LYS A 116 -32.38 -1.96 -15.07
CA LYS A 116 -32.75 -0.67 -14.48
C LYS A 116 -34.22 -0.73 -14.09
N ASN A 117 -34.51 -0.46 -12.81
CA ASN A 117 -35.86 -0.40 -12.29
C ASN A 117 -36.08 0.99 -11.68
N GLU A 118 -37.18 1.62 -12.06
CA GLU A 118 -37.59 2.93 -11.50
C GLU A 118 -38.94 2.76 -10.79
N GLU A 119 -39.00 3.22 -9.55
CA GLU A 119 -40.22 3.17 -8.75
C GLU A 119 -40.61 4.57 -8.29
N VAL A 120 -41.90 4.88 -8.39
CA VAL A 120 -42.50 6.12 -7.91
C VAL A 120 -43.54 5.79 -6.86
N ALA A 121 -43.33 6.26 -5.64
CA ALA A 121 -44.27 6.08 -4.54
C ALA A 121 -44.59 7.41 -3.86
N LEU A 122 -45.83 7.56 -3.38
CA LEU A 122 -46.18 8.63 -2.46
C LEU A 122 -45.69 8.26 -1.06
N LYS A 123 -44.90 9.12 -0.43
CA LYS A 123 -44.49 8.94 0.98
C LYS A 123 -45.27 9.93 1.85
N GLY A 124 -45.76 9.44 2.98
CA GLY A 124 -46.83 10.01 3.81
C GLY A 124 -46.63 11.45 4.33
N LYS A 125 -47.57 11.90 5.17
CA LYS A 125 -47.63 13.27 5.71
C LYS A 125 -46.35 13.67 6.43
N TYR A 126 -45.61 14.64 5.91
CA TYR A 126 -44.52 15.30 6.60
C TYR A 126 -45.04 16.57 7.28
N GLN A 127 -44.70 16.77 8.55
CA GLN A 127 -44.84 18.04 9.26
C GLN A 127 -43.43 18.53 9.59
N THR A 128 -43.08 19.73 9.15
CA THR A 128 -41.83 20.40 9.56
C THR A 128 -42.13 21.35 10.71
N GLU A 129 -41.13 21.68 11.53
CA GLU A 129 -41.30 22.61 12.67
C GLU A 129 -41.93 23.95 12.26
N THR A 130 -41.69 24.39 11.02
CA THR A 130 -42.20 25.66 10.47
C THR A 130 -43.57 25.57 9.78
N HIS A 131 -44.05 24.37 9.40
CA HIS A 131 -45.30 24.20 8.64
C HIS A 131 -46.17 23.12 9.31
N LYS A 132 -47.25 23.55 9.97
CA LYS A 132 -48.22 22.67 10.66
C LYS A 132 -49.11 21.87 9.70
N LEU A 133 -49.14 22.22 8.41
CA LEU A 133 -49.95 21.53 7.41
C LEU A 133 -49.20 20.31 6.87
N PRO A 134 -49.83 19.13 6.90
CA PRO A 134 -49.22 17.93 6.36
C PRO A 134 -49.11 18.03 4.84
N TYR A 135 -47.89 17.85 4.31
CA TYR A 135 -47.68 17.74 2.87
C TYR A 135 -47.20 16.35 2.49
N PHE A 136 -47.54 15.94 1.27
CA PHE A 136 -47.07 14.69 0.67
C PHE A 136 -45.89 14.99 -0.24
N VAL A 137 -44.86 14.15 -0.18
CA VAL A 137 -43.76 14.20 -1.15
C VAL A 137 -43.76 12.92 -1.98
N LYS A 138 -43.50 13.07 -3.28
CA LYS A 138 -43.22 11.94 -4.15
C LYS A 138 -41.81 11.45 -3.86
N LYS A 139 -41.68 10.16 -3.54
CA LYS A 139 -40.40 9.46 -3.44
C LYS A 139 -40.16 8.75 -4.76
N TYR A 140 -38.98 8.96 -5.32
CA TYR A 140 -38.50 8.24 -6.50
C TYR A 140 -37.35 7.34 -6.06
N SER A 141 -37.38 6.07 -6.46
CA SER A 141 -36.27 5.14 -6.25
C SER A 141 -35.74 4.71 -7.61
N LYS A 142 -34.42 4.80 -7.79
CA LYS A 142 -33.73 4.27 -8.96
C LYS A 142 -32.85 3.13 -8.53
N ASN A 143 -33.18 1.94 -9.02
CA ASN A 143 -32.45 0.72 -8.75
C ASN A 143 -31.76 0.25 -10.03
N LYS A 144 -30.52 -0.21 -9.90
CA LYS A 144 -29.77 -0.80 -10.98
C LYS A 144 -29.10 -2.07 -10.50
N ASP A 145 -29.28 -3.15 -11.24
CA ASP A 145 -28.65 -4.43 -11.00
C ASP A 145 -27.70 -4.72 -12.14
N ALA A 146 -26.41 -4.79 -11.85
CA ALA A 146 -25.40 -5.19 -12.81
C ALA A 146 -24.95 -6.62 -12.53
N GLU A 147 -24.82 -7.40 -13.60
CA GLU A 147 -24.13 -8.69 -13.58
C GLU A 147 -22.93 -8.60 -14.52
N ALA A 148 -21.78 -9.11 -14.12
CA ALA A 148 -20.57 -9.08 -14.93
C ALA A 148 -19.75 -10.37 -14.81
N SER A 149 -19.07 -10.71 -15.88
CA SER A 149 -18.05 -11.74 -15.94
C SER A 149 -16.79 -11.17 -16.59
N ILE A 150 -15.63 -11.61 -16.14
CA ILE A 150 -14.35 -11.18 -16.69
C ILE A 150 -13.46 -12.40 -16.88
N ASP A 151 -12.84 -12.45 -18.05
CA ASP A 151 -11.87 -13.46 -18.45
C ASP A 151 -10.59 -12.74 -18.86
N LEU A 152 -9.48 -12.98 -18.15
CA LEU A 152 -8.15 -12.46 -18.47
C LEU A 152 -7.18 -13.61 -18.70
N GLN A 153 -6.38 -13.51 -19.75
CA GLN A 153 -5.36 -14.48 -20.11
C GLN A 153 -4.01 -13.79 -20.20
N PHE A 154 -3.00 -14.44 -19.61
CA PHE A 154 -1.62 -14.01 -19.60
C PHE A 154 -0.85 -15.02 -20.46
N THR A 155 -0.34 -14.57 -21.59
CA THR A 155 0.39 -15.40 -22.57
C THR A 155 1.82 -14.94 -22.69
N ASN A 156 2.77 -15.87 -22.74
CA ASN A 156 4.16 -15.53 -23.02
C ASN A 156 4.35 -15.16 -24.51
N LYS A 157 5.56 -14.74 -24.86
CA LYS A 157 5.96 -14.41 -26.24
C LYS A 157 5.74 -15.54 -27.26
N ASP A 158 5.70 -16.80 -26.82
CA ASP A 158 5.47 -17.97 -27.66
C ASP A 158 3.96 -18.25 -27.86
N GLY A 159 3.08 -17.40 -27.31
CA GLY A 159 1.64 -17.55 -27.35
C GLY A 159 1.09 -18.58 -26.35
N VAL A 160 1.92 -19.13 -25.47
CA VAL A 160 1.52 -20.13 -24.47
C VAL A 160 0.90 -19.42 -23.27
N ALA A 161 -0.29 -19.87 -22.87
CA ALA A 161 -0.97 -19.37 -21.68
C ALA A 161 -0.20 -19.79 -20.42
N VAL A 162 0.30 -18.81 -19.67
CA VAL A 162 1.03 -19.02 -18.41
C VAL A 162 0.14 -18.84 -17.19
N LYS A 163 -0.95 -18.06 -17.31
CA LYS A 163 -1.94 -17.85 -16.25
C LYS A 163 -3.27 -17.38 -16.86
N SER A 164 -4.37 -17.80 -16.26
CA SER A 164 -5.70 -17.33 -16.64
C SER A 164 -6.52 -17.01 -15.39
N TYR A 165 -7.34 -15.97 -15.50
CA TYR A 165 -8.26 -15.52 -14.47
C TYR A 165 -9.65 -15.44 -15.08
N SER A 166 -10.58 -16.21 -14.52
CA SER A 166 -11.98 -16.19 -14.95
C SER A 166 -12.85 -16.07 -13.71
N LYS A 167 -13.77 -15.11 -13.75
CA LYS A 167 -14.84 -15.02 -12.77
C LYS A 167 -16.15 -14.70 -13.46
N MET A 168 -17.13 -15.57 -13.23
CA MET A 168 -18.49 -15.43 -13.76
C MET A 168 -19.46 -14.93 -12.68
N ASN A 169 -20.56 -14.33 -13.15
CA ASN A 169 -21.76 -14.02 -12.36
C ASN A 169 -21.49 -13.13 -11.14
N MET A 170 -20.61 -12.12 -11.29
CA MET A 170 -20.43 -11.10 -10.26
C MET A 170 -21.59 -10.11 -10.31
N THR A 171 -22.19 -9.79 -9.17
CA THR A 171 -23.37 -8.92 -9.12
C THR A 171 -23.11 -7.67 -8.29
N TYR A 172 -23.78 -6.57 -8.66
CA TYR A 172 -23.79 -5.34 -7.86
C TYR A 172 -25.16 -4.69 -7.93
N HIS A 173 -25.75 -4.44 -6.76
CA HIS A 173 -27.01 -3.73 -6.61
C HIS A 173 -26.74 -2.28 -6.22
N TYR A 174 -27.25 -1.35 -7.02
CA TYR A 174 -27.29 0.08 -6.74
C TYR A 174 -28.72 0.51 -6.48
N SER A 175 -28.94 1.24 -5.39
CA SER A 175 -30.21 1.88 -5.10
C SER A 175 -29.99 3.32 -4.66
N LYS A 176 -30.75 4.25 -5.23
CA LYS A 176 -30.76 5.64 -4.81
C LYS A 176 -32.18 6.18 -4.70
N GLU A 177 -32.45 6.81 -3.55
CA GLU A 177 -33.71 7.46 -3.26
C GLU A 177 -33.62 8.97 -3.51
N TYR A 178 -34.68 9.54 -4.07
CA TYR A 178 -34.86 10.96 -4.28
C TYR A 178 -36.16 11.42 -3.62
N LEU A 179 -36.08 12.56 -2.92
CA LEU A 179 -37.25 13.27 -2.44
C LEU A 179 -37.61 14.34 -3.48
N GLY A 180 -38.78 14.21 -4.11
CA GLY A 180 -39.16 15.01 -5.27
C GLY A 180 -38.59 14.47 -6.58
N ALA A 181 -39.04 15.04 -7.70
CA ALA A 181 -38.62 14.60 -9.02
C ALA A 181 -37.08 14.73 -9.17
N PRO A 182 -36.37 13.68 -9.62
CA PRO A 182 -34.93 13.73 -9.73
C PRO A 182 -34.49 14.78 -10.76
N LYS A 183 -33.52 15.61 -10.39
CA LYS A 183 -33.02 16.70 -11.24
C LYS A 183 -32.19 16.14 -12.40
N LEU A 184 -32.37 16.72 -13.58
CA LEU A 184 -31.54 16.43 -14.76
C LEU A 184 -30.43 17.47 -14.88
N THR A 185 -29.23 17.03 -15.26
CA THR A 185 -28.13 17.87 -15.71
C THR A 185 -28.42 18.40 -17.12
N LYS A 186 -27.61 19.36 -17.59
CA LYS A 186 -27.70 19.90 -18.96
C LYS A 186 -27.58 18.83 -20.05
N ASP A 187 -26.92 17.71 -19.74
CA ASP A 187 -26.71 16.59 -20.67
C ASP A 187 -27.81 15.51 -20.56
N GLY A 188 -28.92 15.80 -19.87
CA GLY A 188 -30.03 14.87 -19.70
C GLY A 188 -29.75 13.70 -18.75
N LYS A 189 -28.71 13.79 -17.91
CA LYS A 189 -28.38 12.77 -16.89
C LYS A 189 -28.94 13.15 -15.54
N TYR A 190 -29.31 12.21 -14.69
CA TYR A 190 -29.78 12.55 -13.36
C TYR A 190 -28.65 12.96 -12.43
N GLU A 191 -28.88 14.03 -11.66
CA GLU A 191 -27.90 14.56 -10.74
C GLU A 191 -27.52 13.52 -9.66
N GLY A 192 -26.23 13.23 -9.58
CA GLY A 192 -25.64 12.26 -8.64
C GLY A 192 -26.04 10.80 -8.89
N GLU A 193 -26.61 10.45 -10.04
CA GLU A 193 -26.76 9.05 -10.45
C GLU A 193 -25.39 8.50 -10.88
N ILE A 194 -25.07 7.28 -10.46
CA ILE A 194 -23.83 6.60 -10.91
C ILE A 194 -23.99 6.22 -12.38
N ARG A 195 -22.94 6.43 -13.19
CA ARG A 195 -22.94 6.07 -14.61
C ARG A 195 -22.99 4.55 -14.75
N ASP A 196 -23.66 4.07 -15.79
CA ASP A 196 -23.91 2.64 -16.00
C ASP A 196 -22.62 1.80 -15.99
N TYR A 197 -21.57 2.26 -16.68
CA TYR A 197 -20.30 1.54 -16.69
C TYR A 197 -19.57 1.55 -15.32
N ASP A 198 -19.75 2.60 -14.50
CA ASP A 198 -19.18 2.64 -13.15
C ASP A 198 -19.78 1.53 -12.27
N ILE A 199 -21.04 1.13 -12.55
CA ILE A 199 -21.74 0.05 -11.83
C ILE A 199 -21.15 -1.30 -12.24
N THR A 200 -20.90 -1.53 -13.54
CA THR A 200 -20.16 -2.71 -14.00
C THR A 200 -18.75 -2.77 -13.40
N MET A 201 -18.05 -1.64 -13.35
CA MET A 201 -16.75 -1.54 -12.67
C MET A 201 -16.85 -1.90 -11.18
N LYS A 202 -17.94 -1.52 -10.48
CA LYS A 202 -18.17 -1.93 -9.09
C LYS A 202 -18.37 -3.44 -8.93
N CYS A 203 -18.92 -4.14 -9.92
CA CYS A 203 -18.99 -5.61 -9.93
C CYS A 203 -17.60 -6.25 -9.99
N ILE A 204 -16.77 -5.80 -10.94
CA ILE A 204 -15.52 -6.50 -11.29
C ILE A 204 -14.31 -6.03 -10.48
N ALA A 205 -14.31 -4.80 -9.96
CA ALA A 205 -13.18 -4.22 -9.25
C ALA A 205 -12.68 -5.05 -8.06
N PRO A 206 -13.53 -5.67 -7.21
CA PRO A 206 -13.04 -6.55 -6.14
C PRO A 206 -12.19 -7.69 -6.67
N TYR A 207 -12.62 -8.36 -7.75
CA TYR A 207 -11.87 -9.45 -8.36
C TYR A 207 -10.58 -8.96 -9.04
N LEU A 208 -10.64 -7.87 -9.81
CA LEU A 208 -9.45 -7.25 -10.40
C LEU A 208 -8.41 -6.87 -9.35
N ASN A 209 -8.84 -6.33 -8.21
CA ASN A 209 -7.93 -6.01 -7.11
C ASN A 209 -7.25 -7.25 -6.52
N THR A 210 -7.88 -8.43 -6.56
CA THR A 210 -7.23 -9.69 -6.16
C THR A 210 -6.16 -10.14 -7.15
N ILE A 211 -6.42 -9.98 -8.46
CA ILE A 211 -5.44 -10.27 -9.52
C ILE A 211 -4.24 -9.34 -9.39
N ILE A 212 -4.49 -8.02 -9.28
CA ILE A 212 -3.46 -7.00 -9.09
C ILE A 212 -2.64 -7.29 -7.83
N ALA A 213 -3.29 -7.70 -6.74
CA ALA A 213 -2.60 -8.10 -5.51
C ALA A 213 -1.65 -9.28 -5.69
N GLU A 214 -2.00 -10.23 -6.57
CA GLU A 214 -1.24 -11.44 -6.83
C GLU A 214 0.00 -11.17 -7.67
N ILE A 215 -0.02 -10.17 -8.56
CA ILE A 215 1.05 -9.92 -9.56
C ILE A 215 1.86 -8.64 -9.31
N THR A 216 1.39 -7.71 -8.48
CA THR A 216 2.07 -6.44 -8.20
C THR A 216 2.77 -6.45 -6.85
N PRO A 217 4.06 -6.07 -6.76
CA PRO A 217 4.76 -5.97 -5.48
C PRO A 217 4.16 -4.86 -4.60
N ARG A 218 4.28 -5.02 -3.29
CA ARG A 218 3.75 -4.05 -2.31
C ARG A 218 4.85 -3.53 -1.41
N LEU A 219 4.95 -2.21 -1.28
CA LEU A 219 5.77 -1.62 -0.22
C LEU A 219 5.02 -1.66 1.11
N LEU A 220 5.71 -2.20 2.12
CA LEU A 220 5.26 -2.22 3.51
C LEU A 220 6.15 -1.28 4.31
N SER A 221 5.54 -0.28 4.95
CA SER A 221 6.26 0.58 5.89
C SER A 221 6.69 -0.22 7.12
N LYS A 222 7.92 -0.01 7.58
CA LYS A 222 8.45 -0.60 8.80
C LYS A 222 9.11 0.47 9.65
N THR A 223 8.90 0.41 10.95
CA THR A 223 9.49 1.35 11.90
C THR A 223 10.38 0.59 12.86
N TYR A 224 11.59 1.10 13.06
CA TYR A 224 12.54 0.61 14.05
C TYR A 224 12.78 1.68 15.10
N ASP A 225 12.85 1.24 16.36
CA ASP A 225 13.20 2.10 17.48
C ASP A 225 14.72 2.06 17.68
N VAL A 226 15.39 3.15 17.28
CA VAL A 226 16.83 3.33 17.52
C VAL A 226 17.01 4.09 18.82
N LYS A 227 17.67 3.46 19.80
CA LYS A 227 17.70 3.98 21.17
C LYS A 227 18.92 4.85 21.40
N LYS A 228 18.77 5.87 22.25
CA LYS A 228 19.94 6.58 22.74
C LYS A 228 20.75 5.68 23.66
N VAL A 229 22.01 5.42 23.29
CA VAL A 229 22.97 4.71 24.15
C VAL A 229 23.21 5.52 25.43
N LYS A 230 22.91 4.93 26.59
CA LYS A 230 23.06 5.56 27.92
C LYS A 230 24.43 5.23 28.54
N LYS A 231 24.74 5.82 29.69
CA LYS A 231 25.90 5.47 30.55
C LYS A 231 27.29 5.47 29.89
N ILE A 232 27.50 6.28 28.86
CA ILE A 232 28.83 6.52 28.28
C ILE A 232 29.60 7.47 29.22
N LYS A 233 30.65 6.97 29.88
CA LYS A 233 31.51 7.74 30.79
C LYS A 233 32.49 8.64 30.05
N ASP A 234 33.03 8.16 28.94
CA ASP A 234 33.94 8.91 28.08
C ASP A 234 33.24 10.13 27.47
N LYS A 235 33.86 11.31 27.61
CA LYS A 235 33.28 12.58 27.15
C LYS A 235 33.29 12.70 25.62
N GLU A 236 34.32 12.22 24.95
CA GLU A 236 34.43 12.26 23.50
C GLU A 236 33.46 11.26 22.88
N LEU A 237 33.41 10.02 23.38
CA LEU A 237 32.46 9.01 22.91
C LEU A 237 31.00 9.45 23.12
N LYS A 238 30.73 10.23 24.18
CA LYS A 238 29.41 10.83 24.41
C LYS A 238 29.08 11.92 23.38
N LYS A 239 30.06 12.68 22.87
CA LYS A 239 29.87 13.63 21.75
C LYS A 239 29.62 12.86 20.45
N THR A 240 30.39 11.81 20.19
CA THR A 240 30.23 10.89 19.05
C THR A 240 28.83 10.26 19.02
N ASN A 241 28.34 9.73 20.13
CA ASN A 241 26.95 9.24 20.22
C ASN A 241 25.89 10.34 19.97
N LYS A 242 26.15 11.60 20.38
CA LYS A 242 25.23 12.71 20.08
C LYS A 242 25.20 13.05 18.59
N SER A 243 26.33 12.96 17.87
CA SER A 243 26.35 13.21 16.43
C SER A 243 25.57 12.13 15.67
N ALA A 244 25.66 10.84 16.06
CA ALA A 244 24.80 9.78 15.50
C ALA A 244 23.32 10.14 15.58
N ASN A 245 22.84 10.59 16.74
CA ASN A 245 21.43 10.99 16.90
C ASN A 245 21.05 12.18 16.00
N LYS A 246 21.97 13.11 15.75
CA LYS A 246 21.76 14.23 14.80
C LYS A 246 21.67 13.71 13.35
N LEU A 247 22.48 12.71 13.00
CA LEU A 247 22.48 12.07 11.67
C LEU A 247 21.20 11.26 11.43
N LEU A 248 20.69 10.55 12.44
CA LEU A 248 19.39 9.87 12.36
C LEU A 248 18.26 10.83 11.96
N ARG A 249 18.21 12.00 12.60
CA ARG A 249 17.21 13.05 12.29
C ARG A 249 17.36 13.65 10.90
N LYS A 250 18.56 13.58 10.32
CA LYS A 250 18.85 14.00 8.95
C LYS A 250 18.62 12.88 7.92
N GLY A 251 18.33 11.65 8.35
CA GLY A 251 18.23 10.49 7.47
C GLY A 251 19.58 10.00 6.92
N SER A 252 20.70 10.37 7.55
CA SER A 252 22.05 9.87 7.21
C SER A 252 22.33 8.55 7.95
N TYR A 253 21.61 7.50 7.58
CA TYR A 253 21.62 6.24 8.35
C TYR A 253 22.92 5.44 8.23
N ALA A 254 23.61 5.49 7.09
CA ALA A 254 24.89 4.78 6.92
C ALA A 254 25.96 5.34 7.86
N GLU A 255 26.16 6.67 7.83
CA GLU A 255 27.08 7.37 8.73
C GLU A 255 26.68 7.18 10.21
N ALA A 256 25.38 7.22 10.53
CA ALA A 256 24.93 6.94 11.89
C ALA A 256 25.25 5.50 12.33
N ALA A 257 25.18 4.52 11.42
CA ALA A 257 25.53 3.13 11.70
C ALA A 257 27.01 2.96 12.03
N ASP A 258 27.90 3.60 11.27
CA ASP A 258 29.35 3.58 11.53
C ASP A 258 29.67 4.19 12.90
N ILE A 259 28.99 5.28 13.28
CA ILE A 259 29.17 5.89 14.61
C ILE A 259 28.66 4.98 15.73
N PHE A 260 27.51 4.32 15.57
CA PHE A 260 27.05 3.37 16.60
C PHE A 260 27.97 2.14 16.71
N ALA A 261 28.57 1.69 15.62
CA ALA A 261 29.59 0.65 15.64
C ALA A 261 30.83 1.09 16.44
N GLU A 262 31.30 2.33 16.26
CA GLU A 262 32.39 2.90 17.06
C GLU A 262 32.02 3.00 18.55
N VAL A 263 30.79 3.41 18.86
CA VAL A 263 30.29 3.45 20.25
C VAL A 263 30.24 2.04 20.85
N ALA A 264 29.85 1.03 20.09
CA ALA A 264 29.81 -0.35 20.56
C ALA A 264 31.21 -0.89 20.87
N ALA A 265 32.23 -0.52 20.08
CA ALA A 265 33.61 -0.96 20.29
C ALA A 265 34.28 -0.32 21.52
N ASN A 266 33.90 0.92 21.86
CA ASN A 266 34.59 1.73 22.87
C ASN A 266 33.81 1.90 24.19
N ALA A 267 32.53 1.49 24.24
CA ALA A 267 31.73 1.61 25.46
C ALA A 267 32.14 0.57 26.51
N SER A 268 32.27 1.02 27.77
CA SER A 268 32.63 0.14 28.90
C SER A 268 31.44 -0.59 29.54
N ASP A 269 30.21 -0.10 29.33
CA ASP A 269 28.99 -0.67 29.92
C ASP A 269 28.37 -1.68 28.94
N SER A 270 28.16 -2.92 29.39
CA SER A 270 27.66 -4.00 28.54
C SER A 270 26.28 -3.73 27.94
N ARG A 271 25.40 -2.99 28.65
CA ARG A 271 24.08 -2.61 28.11
C ARG A 271 24.22 -1.55 27.04
N SER A 272 25.17 -0.62 27.20
CA SER A 272 25.51 0.38 26.19
C SER A 272 26.07 -0.27 24.93
N VAL A 273 26.98 -1.24 25.07
CA VAL A 273 27.53 -2.04 23.96
C VAL A 273 26.40 -2.78 23.24
N ALA A 274 25.53 -3.49 23.96
CA ALA A 274 24.39 -4.20 23.37
C ALA A 274 23.42 -3.28 22.62
N THR A 275 23.13 -2.09 23.20
CA THR A 275 22.26 -1.09 22.55
C THR A 275 22.90 -0.56 21.27
N ALA A 276 24.18 -0.18 21.32
CA ALA A 276 24.91 0.34 20.18
C ALA A 276 25.06 -0.70 19.05
N ASN A 277 25.35 -1.96 19.39
CA ASN A 277 25.37 -3.06 18.41
C ASN A 277 23.99 -3.22 17.74
N LYS A 278 22.90 -3.18 18.51
CA LYS A 278 21.54 -3.31 17.98
C LYS A 278 21.21 -2.17 17.03
N ASP A 279 21.49 -0.94 17.43
CA ASP A 279 21.22 0.26 16.65
C ASP A 279 22.06 0.28 15.35
N ALA A 280 23.35 -0.06 15.41
CA ALA A 280 24.20 -0.21 14.24
C ALA A 280 23.66 -1.29 13.28
N GLY A 281 23.32 -2.48 13.81
CA GLY A 281 22.78 -3.58 13.03
C GLY A 281 21.47 -3.24 12.30
N ILE A 282 20.56 -2.52 12.97
CA ILE A 282 19.32 -2.02 12.35
C ILE A 282 19.65 -1.07 11.19
N LEU A 283 20.54 -0.11 11.39
CA LEU A 283 20.84 0.92 10.39
C LEU A 283 21.59 0.34 9.18
N TYR A 284 22.53 -0.59 9.39
CA TYR A 284 23.16 -1.32 8.29
C TYR A 284 22.14 -2.15 7.50
N MET A 285 21.19 -2.81 8.18
CA MET A 285 20.12 -3.54 7.52
C MET A 285 19.23 -2.62 6.68
N VAL A 286 18.88 -1.43 7.20
CA VAL A 286 18.05 -0.43 6.51
C VAL A 286 18.74 0.13 5.26
N THR A 287 20.06 0.28 5.30
CA THR A 287 20.89 0.79 4.20
C THR A 287 21.36 -0.29 3.23
N GLY A 288 21.02 -1.56 3.49
CA GLY A 288 21.34 -2.68 2.61
C GLY A 288 22.75 -3.25 2.78
N ASN A 289 23.51 -2.83 3.79
CA ASN A 289 24.77 -3.48 4.14
C ASN A 289 24.50 -4.72 5.01
N PHE A 290 24.09 -5.80 4.35
CA PHE A 290 23.63 -7.02 5.04
C PHE A 290 24.73 -7.77 5.79
N GLU A 291 25.98 -7.67 5.34
CA GLU A 291 27.13 -8.30 5.99
C GLU A 291 27.40 -7.65 7.35
N LYS A 292 27.57 -6.32 7.38
CA LYS A 292 27.74 -5.60 8.65
C LYS A 292 26.49 -5.74 9.53
N ALA A 293 25.29 -5.68 8.95
CA ALA A 293 24.06 -5.87 9.71
C ALA A 293 24.05 -7.20 10.47
N GLU A 294 24.44 -8.29 9.82
CA GLU A 294 24.52 -9.61 10.44
C GLU A 294 25.55 -9.66 11.57
N GLU A 295 26.75 -9.11 11.34
CA GLU A 295 27.81 -9.05 12.32
C GLU A 295 27.34 -8.38 13.63
N PHE A 296 26.67 -7.24 13.51
CA PHE A 296 26.21 -6.47 14.65
C PHE A 296 24.97 -7.08 15.32
N LEU A 297 24.00 -7.59 14.56
CA LEU A 297 22.78 -8.19 15.12
C LEU A 297 23.05 -9.54 15.82
N LYS A 298 24.04 -10.32 15.36
CA LYS A 298 24.45 -11.55 16.08
C LYS A 298 24.96 -11.27 17.50
N LYS A 299 25.54 -10.09 17.74
CA LYS A 299 26.02 -9.66 19.06
C LYS A 299 24.89 -9.28 20.03
N THR A 300 23.63 -9.19 19.58
CA THR A 300 22.50 -8.68 20.38
C THR A 300 21.47 -9.76 20.75
N ASN A 301 21.64 -11.01 20.28
CA ASN A 301 20.71 -12.12 20.48
C ASN A 301 19.24 -11.79 20.12
N ASP A 302 19.02 -10.86 19.19
CA ASP A 302 17.67 -10.43 18.79
C ASP A 302 17.21 -11.23 17.56
N SER A 303 16.56 -12.37 17.84
CA SER A 303 16.12 -13.30 16.80
C SER A 303 15.11 -12.70 15.83
N ALA A 304 14.30 -11.73 16.28
CA ALA A 304 13.33 -11.04 15.43
C ALA A 304 14.05 -10.17 14.38
N LEU A 305 15.09 -9.44 14.78
CA LEU A 305 15.88 -8.63 13.86
C LEU A 305 16.73 -9.48 12.90
N LEU A 306 17.27 -10.61 13.36
CA LEU A 306 17.97 -11.56 12.49
C LEU A 306 17.03 -12.19 11.45
N ASN A 307 15.81 -12.56 11.84
CA ASN A 307 14.79 -13.05 10.91
C ASN A 307 14.40 -11.97 9.88
N ASP A 308 14.25 -10.73 10.32
CA ASP A 308 14.01 -9.59 9.42
C ASP A 308 15.14 -9.39 8.41
N LEU A 309 16.40 -9.50 8.85
CA LEU A 309 17.56 -9.43 7.98
C LEU A 309 17.55 -10.56 6.93
N ASN A 310 17.27 -11.79 7.36
CA ASN A 310 17.22 -12.94 6.46
C ASN A 310 16.14 -12.78 5.39
N LYS A 311 14.93 -12.34 5.77
CA LYS A 311 13.85 -12.04 4.80
C LYS A 311 14.26 -10.99 3.76
N ARG A 312 15.02 -9.96 4.18
CA ARG A 312 15.54 -8.94 3.25
C ARG A 312 16.63 -9.48 2.33
N LYS A 313 17.50 -10.37 2.82
CA LYS A 313 18.51 -11.08 2.00
C LYS A 313 17.85 -12.02 0.99
N GLU A 314 16.85 -12.79 1.41
CA GLU A 314 16.06 -13.68 0.55
C GLU A 314 15.41 -12.89 -0.58
N LEU A 315 14.74 -11.78 -0.23
CA LEU A 315 14.15 -10.85 -1.19
C LEU A 315 15.18 -10.31 -2.21
N TYR A 316 16.33 -9.85 -1.72
CA TYR A 316 17.40 -9.34 -2.58
C TYR A 316 17.92 -10.41 -3.55
N ASN A 317 18.13 -11.64 -3.05
CA ASN A 317 18.58 -12.76 -3.86
C ASN A 317 17.51 -13.21 -4.86
N GLU A 318 16.24 -13.17 -4.48
CA GLU A 318 15.12 -13.47 -5.37
C GLU A 318 15.08 -12.48 -6.54
N LEU A 319 15.18 -11.18 -6.25
CA LEU A 319 15.25 -10.12 -7.26
C LEU A 319 16.44 -10.31 -8.23
N LYS A 320 17.60 -10.68 -7.70
CA LYS A 320 18.78 -11.01 -8.52
C LYS A 320 18.54 -12.25 -9.40
N ARG A 321 17.91 -13.29 -8.85
CA ARG A 321 17.58 -14.53 -9.58
C ARG A 321 16.65 -14.27 -10.76
N ILE A 322 15.67 -13.39 -10.61
CA ILE A 322 14.74 -13.01 -11.69
C ILE A 322 15.33 -11.94 -12.65
N GLY A 323 16.60 -11.55 -12.46
CA GLY A 323 17.31 -10.65 -13.36
C GLY A 323 16.85 -9.19 -13.28
N ILE A 324 16.33 -8.78 -12.13
CA ILE A 324 15.92 -7.39 -11.83
C ILE A 324 17.06 -6.59 -11.20
N LEU A 325 17.99 -7.25 -10.50
CA LEU A 325 19.22 -6.69 -9.92
C LEU A 325 20.46 -7.29 -10.56
#